data_AF-A0A2H0WPI7-F1
#
_entry.id   AF-A0A2H0WPI7-F1
#
_cell.length_a   1.000
_cell.length_b   1.000
_cell.length_c   1.000
_cell.angle_alpha   90.00
_cell.angle_beta   90.00
_cell.angle_gamma   90.00
#
_symmetry.space_group_name_H-M   'P 1'
#
loop_
_entity.id
_entity.type
_entity.pdbx_description
1 polymer ?
#
loop_
_entity_poly.entity_id
_entity_poly.type
_entity_poly.pdbx_seq_one_letter_code
_entity_poly.pdbx_strand_id
1 'polypeptide(L)'
;MVKYFLKLKKYWPILSVVALSLLLRLFKISSYMTFLGDEGRDALVWLRMMGGKFTLIGPQTSIGNMYLGPLYYYLMFPFYLLMGTTGPSIGVALFAGATTFLLWFCGKEWFSEKVGLVSAFLYAISPTAIALSRSSWNPNVMPFFSLLIIWGVWQFWQKDKYCWLVIDGVLLSFAVQSHYLGLLLFPVVFLFFLIKLISLLRKKDTRWKKLFNNFLLFNLCFLILTFLPLVWFDLRHNFINYHAFYKFFSERQTTVNFKAYKAIPEVWPLWKMLITRLIAGKNEFIGLWVALAITLGSVPVFFLQFKKRQGNKIIKNSFLLLLAWLFIGLIGMGLYKQHIYDHYFGFLFPAVFLYFSFILERLFHHRIYFKLSAVALFVSSVFLNLYETPLKNASNYQMKHVIEIDKKIREEAGGKPFNLGLIAKQNYDASYRYFLEKWGSKATEIDAQGVKETITDQLFVVCEEVDCNPTTHPQAEIANFGWSIIDKQWNFDWGTKLYKLKHYEKN
;
A
#
# COMPACT_ATOMS: atom_id res chain seq x y z
N MET A 1 -19.08 36.74 -11.26
CA MET A 1 -19.34 35.28 -11.29
C MET A 1 -18.86 34.59 -12.57
N VAL A 2 -19.25 35.07 -13.77
CA VAL A 2 -18.89 34.45 -15.08
C VAL A 2 -17.38 34.34 -15.35
N LYS A 3 -16.56 35.37 -15.05
CA LYS A 3 -15.08 35.32 -15.20
C LYS A 3 -14.41 34.28 -14.27
N TYR A 4 -14.94 34.09 -13.06
CA TYR A 4 -14.45 33.06 -12.12
C TYR A 4 -14.85 31.66 -12.61
N PHE A 5 -16.07 31.52 -13.12
CA PHE A 5 -16.57 30.28 -13.71
C PHE A 5 -15.73 29.85 -14.94
N LEU A 6 -15.35 30.80 -15.81
CA LEU A 6 -14.46 30.56 -16.95
C LEU A 6 -13.04 30.14 -16.53
N LYS A 7 -12.51 30.68 -15.42
CA LYS A 7 -11.21 30.25 -14.86
C LYS A 7 -11.23 28.83 -14.30
N LEU A 8 -12.38 28.33 -13.85
CA LEU A 8 -12.54 26.97 -13.33
C LEU A 8 -12.67 25.91 -14.43
N LYS A 9 -13.18 26.28 -15.62
CA LYS A 9 -13.31 25.35 -16.77
C LYS A 9 -12.01 24.66 -17.14
N LYS A 10 -10.86 25.32 -16.98
CA LYS A 10 -9.54 24.73 -17.27
C LYS A 10 -9.18 23.54 -16.37
N TYR A 11 -9.83 23.40 -15.22
CA TYR A 11 -9.61 22.29 -14.29
C TYR A 11 -10.66 21.18 -14.43
N TRP A 12 -11.72 21.37 -15.23
CA TRP A 12 -12.73 20.32 -15.45
C TRP A 12 -12.15 18.99 -15.91
N PRO A 13 -11.14 18.92 -16.82
CA PRO A 13 -10.57 17.64 -17.21
C PRO A 13 -9.99 16.86 -16.03
N ILE A 14 -9.20 17.50 -15.17
CA ILE A 14 -8.63 16.82 -14.00
C ILE A 14 -9.70 16.52 -12.93
N LEU A 15 -10.69 17.39 -12.73
CA LEU A 15 -11.79 17.13 -11.80
C LEU A 15 -12.60 15.91 -12.24
N SER A 16 -12.87 15.74 -13.54
CA SER A 16 -13.54 14.55 -14.08
C SER A 16 -12.70 13.28 -13.88
N VAL A 17 -11.37 13.36 -14.07
CA VAL A 17 -10.48 12.22 -13.84
C VAL A 17 -10.42 11.83 -12.36
N VAL A 18 -10.36 12.80 -11.45
CA VAL A 18 -10.40 12.55 -10.00
C VAL A 18 -11.77 11.98 -9.59
N ALA A 19 -12.87 12.52 -10.12
CA ALA A 19 -14.20 11.99 -9.89
C ALA A 19 -14.34 10.54 -10.38
N LEU A 20 -13.82 10.23 -11.58
CA LEU A 20 -13.76 8.86 -12.09
C LEU A 20 -12.91 7.95 -11.17
N SER A 21 -11.74 8.42 -10.75
CA SER A 21 -10.86 7.69 -9.84
C SER A 21 -11.56 7.31 -8.53
N LEU A 22 -12.26 8.28 -7.93
CA LEU A 22 -13.04 8.09 -6.71
C LEU A 22 -14.26 7.20 -6.95
N LEU A 23 -14.99 7.39 -8.05
CA LEU A 23 -16.15 6.55 -8.42
C LEU A 23 -15.74 5.08 -8.47
N LEU A 24 -14.66 4.74 -9.19
CA LEU A 24 -14.18 3.37 -9.36
C LEU A 24 -13.72 2.72 -8.04
N ARG A 25 -13.38 3.52 -7.01
CA ARG A 25 -12.89 3.04 -5.71
C ARG A 25 -13.98 3.04 -4.63
N LEU A 26 -14.90 4.00 -4.66
CA LEU A 26 -15.98 4.16 -3.68
C LEU A 26 -17.26 3.40 -4.07
N PHE A 27 -17.44 3.06 -5.35
CA PHE A 27 -18.62 2.34 -5.81
C PHE A 27 -18.84 1.06 -5.00
N LYS A 28 -19.94 0.99 -4.24
CA LYS A 28 -20.29 -0.14 -3.36
C LYS A 28 -19.11 -0.63 -2.51
N ILE A 29 -18.32 0.29 -1.95
CA ILE A 29 -17.06 -0.05 -1.26
C ILE A 29 -17.25 -1.11 -0.17
N SER A 30 -18.33 -1.04 0.62
CA SER A 30 -18.61 -2.00 1.69
C SER A 30 -18.81 -3.45 1.22
N SER A 31 -19.28 -3.67 -0.02
CA SER A 31 -19.50 -5.03 -0.54
C SER A 31 -18.29 -5.61 -1.26
N TYR A 32 -17.39 -4.76 -1.73
CA TYR A 32 -16.23 -5.13 -2.55
C TYR A 32 -14.91 -5.04 -1.79
N MET A 33 -14.85 -4.32 -0.68
CA MET A 33 -13.63 -4.24 0.11
C MET A 33 -13.27 -5.62 0.65
N THR A 34 -11.97 -5.89 0.68
CA THR A 34 -11.41 -6.99 1.43
C THR A 34 -11.70 -6.78 2.91
N PHE A 35 -12.13 -7.83 3.61
CA PHE A 35 -12.31 -7.81 5.05
C PHE A 35 -11.94 -9.17 5.64
N LEU A 36 -10.64 -9.43 5.66
CA LEU A 36 -10.02 -10.65 6.18
C LEU A 36 -9.33 -10.35 7.52
N GLY A 37 -8.49 -11.27 7.99
CA GLY A 37 -7.77 -11.13 9.25
C GLY A 37 -6.99 -9.81 9.36
N ASP A 38 -6.33 -9.34 8.30
CA ASP A 38 -5.58 -8.08 8.33
C ASP A 38 -6.47 -6.86 8.54
N GLU A 39 -7.57 -6.72 7.78
CA GLU A 39 -8.51 -5.63 7.98
C GLU A 39 -9.24 -5.74 9.33
N GLY A 40 -9.53 -6.98 9.78
CA GLY A 40 -10.11 -7.26 11.09
C GLY A 40 -9.20 -6.87 12.25
N ARG A 41 -7.91 -7.22 12.18
CA ARG A 41 -6.87 -6.82 13.14
C ARG A 41 -6.78 -5.30 13.23
N ASP A 42 -6.70 -4.64 12.09
CA ASP A 42 -6.59 -3.18 12.04
C ASP A 42 -7.86 -2.53 12.61
N ALA A 43 -9.04 -3.08 12.29
CA ALA A 43 -10.32 -2.65 12.84
C ALA A 43 -10.43 -2.83 14.36
N LEU A 44 -9.90 -3.93 14.92
CA LEU A 44 -9.79 -4.14 16.36
C LEU A 44 -8.91 -3.08 17.02
N VAL A 45 -7.79 -2.70 16.40
CA VAL A 45 -6.95 -1.62 16.91
C VAL A 45 -7.73 -0.31 16.97
N TRP A 46 -8.43 0.08 15.90
CA TRP A 46 -9.23 1.30 15.90
C TRP A 46 -10.42 1.25 16.88
N LEU A 47 -11.07 0.10 17.04
CA LEU A 47 -12.12 -0.10 18.05
C LEU A 47 -11.58 0.15 19.45
N ARG A 48 -10.41 -0.40 19.79
CA ARG A 48 -9.78 -0.23 21.10
C ARG A 48 -9.27 1.20 21.31
N MET A 49 -8.81 1.88 20.25
CA MET A 49 -8.46 3.30 20.30
C MET A 49 -9.66 4.19 20.62
N MET A 50 -10.88 3.86 20.16
CA MET A 50 -12.09 4.59 20.59
C MET A 50 -12.32 4.50 22.10
N GLY A 51 -11.91 3.39 22.73
CA GLY A 51 -11.91 3.20 24.18
C GLY A 51 -10.67 3.75 24.90
N GLY A 52 -9.84 4.55 24.23
CA GLY A 52 -8.65 5.18 24.81
C GLY A 52 -7.37 4.33 24.80
N LYS A 53 -7.41 3.11 24.24
CA LYS A 53 -6.23 2.22 24.16
C LYS A 53 -5.42 2.48 22.89
N PHE A 54 -4.56 3.49 22.95
CA PHE A 54 -3.65 3.85 21.85
C PHE A 54 -2.46 2.88 21.72
N THR A 55 -2.01 2.65 20.48
CA THR A 55 -0.92 1.72 20.16
C THR A 55 0.39 2.43 19.83
N LEU A 56 1.51 1.80 20.17
CA LEU A 56 2.85 2.22 19.78
C LEU A 56 3.42 1.44 18.59
N ILE A 57 2.69 0.41 18.15
CA ILE A 57 3.06 -0.45 17.02
C ILE A 57 1.98 -0.44 15.95
N GLY A 58 2.42 -0.60 14.72
CA GLY A 58 1.63 -0.80 13.52
C GLY A 58 1.40 -2.28 13.22
N PRO A 59 0.93 -2.59 12.01
CA PRO A 59 0.83 -3.96 11.51
C PRO A 59 2.17 -4.72 11.60
N GLN A 60 2.06 -6.03 11.81
CA GLN A 60 3.19 -6.95 11.73
C GLN A 60 3.57 -7.21 10.26
N THR A 61 4.87 -7.31 9.98
CA THR A 61 5.38 -7.68 8.66
C THR A 61 5.24 -9.18 8.42
N SER A 62 4.88 -9.57 7.20
CA SER A 62 4.76 -10.98 6.80
C SER A 62 6.08 -11.76 6.88
N ILE A 63 7.21 -11.05 6.92
CA ILE A 63 8.55 -11.63 7.03
C ILE A 63 9.26 -10.99 8.21
N GLY A 64 9.94 -11.82 9.01
CA GLY A 64 10.80 -11.38 10.10
C GLY A 64 10.09 -11.13 11.43
N ASN A 65 8.76 -11.27 11.51
CA ASN A 65 7.98 -11.06 12.74
C ASN A 65 8.23 -9.68 13.39
N MET A 66 8.36 -8.65 12.56
CA MET A 66 8.66 -7.28 12.98
C MET A 66 7.38 -6.46 12.97
N TYR A 67 7.23 -5.55 13.92
CA TYR A 67 6.16 -4.57 13.93
C TYR A 67 6.63 -3.26 13.30
N LEU A 68 5.83 -2.74 12.38
CA LEU A 68 5.98 -1.38 11.86
C LEU A 68 5.56 -0.36 12.93
N GLY A 69 5.84 0.92 12.69
CA GLY A 69 5.35 1.99 13.56
C GLY A 69 3.84 2.23 13.38
N PRO A 70 3.19 2.97 14.30
CA PRO A 70 1.74 3.02 14.40
C PRO A 70 1.08 4.08 13.49
N LEU A 71 1.85 4.85 12.71
CA LEU A 71 1.33 6.01 11.97
C LEU A 71 0.16 5.67 11.04
N TYR A 72 0.14 4.48 10.44
CA TYR A 72 -0.99 4.07 9.59
C TYR A 72 -2.31 4.02 10.38
N TYR A 73 -2.28 3.49 11.60
CA TYR A 73 -3.46 3.43 12.45
C TYR A 73 -3.95 4.83 12.81
N TYR A 74 -3.03 5.73 13.19
CA TYR A 74 -3.38 7.13 13.46
C TYR A 74 -3.91 7.87 12.22
N LEU A 75 -3.36 7.59 11.03
CA LEU A 75 -3.79 8.18 9.77
C LEU A 75 -5.23 7.79 9.42
N MET A 76 -5.59 6.52 9.66
CA MET A 76 -6.91 5.98 9.34
C MET A 76 -7.95 6.18 10.45
N PHE A 77 -7.52 6.43 11.69
CA PHE A 77 -8.41 6.53 12.85
C PHE A 77 -9.51 7.61 12.71
N PRO A 78 -9.27 8.82 12.18
CA PRO A 78 -10.34 9.80 11.96
C PRO A 78 -11.43 9.29 11.01
N PHE A 79 -11.06 8.50 9.99
CA PHE A 79 -12.03 7.93 9.07
C PHE A 79 -12.87 6.84 9.75
N TYR A 80 -12.24 6.01 10.59
CA TYR A 80 -12.94 5.03 11.42
C TYR A 80 -13.92 5.70 12.39
N LEU A 81 -13.50 6.78 13.06
CA LEU A 81 -14.32 7.52 14.01
C LEU A 81 -15.57 8.10 13.35
N LEU A 82 -15.44 8.66 12.14
CA LEU A 82 -16.54 9.34 11.44
C LEU A 82 -17.48 8.40 10.69
N MET A 83 -16.96 7.28 10.17
CA MET A 83 -17.69 6.42 9.22
C MET A 83 -17.71 4.94 9.61
N GLY A 84 -17.21 4.59 10.81
CA GLY A 84 -17.15 3.23 11.31
C GLY A 84 -16.23 2.31 10.51
N THR A 85 -16.58 1.03 10.45
CA THR A 85 -15.75 -0.05 9.88
C THR A 85 -15.33 0.20 8.43
N THR A 86 -16.18 0.82 7.62
CA THR A 86 -15.89 1.13 6.21
C THR A 86 -15.06 2.41 6.04
N GLY A 87 -14.97 3.25 7.07
CA GLY A 87 -14.30 4.54 7.03
C GLY A 87 -12.85 4.48 6.56
N PRO A 88 -11.99 3.63 7.14
CA PRO A 88 -10.59 3.50 6.72
C PRO A 88 -10.42 3.16 5.23
N SER A 89 -11.28 2.29 4.68
CA SER A 89 -11.29 1.97 3.24
C SER A 89 -11.66 3.19 2.39
N ILE A 90 -12.61 4.02 2.85
CA ILE A 90 -12.93 5.31 2.23
C ILE A 90 -11.72 6.25 2.30
N GLY A 91 -11.01 6.30 3.44
CA GLY A 91 -9.78 7.06 3.60
C GLY A 91 -8.72 6.69 2.57
N VAL A 92 -8.45 5.40 2.38
CA VAL A 92 -7.53 4.90 1.35
C VAL A 92 -7.98 5.31 -0.06
N ALA A 93 -9.28 5.18 -0.38
CA ALA A 93 -9.81 5.63 -1.66
C ALA A 93 -9.61 7.13 -1.90
N LEU A 94 -9.74 7.97 -0.86
CA LEU A 94 -9.48 9.40 -0.91
C LEU A 94 -7.99 9.70 -1.14
N PHE A 95 -7.07 8.97 -0.50
CA PHE A 95 -5.63 9.07 -0.78
C PHE A 95 -5.28 8.69 -2.23
N ALA A 96 -5.96 7.70 -2.81
CA ALA A 96 -5.80 7.34 -4.22
C ALA A 96 -6.37 8.43 -5.17
N GLY A 97 -7.51 9.05 -4.82
CA GLY A 97 -8.01 10.25 -5.50
C GLY A 97 -7.03 11.42 -5.43
N ALA A 98 -6.42 11.65 -4.26
CA ALA A 98 -5.39 12.67 -4.07
C ALA A 98 -4.11 12.35 -4.88
N THR A 99 -3.71 11.07 -4.96
CA THR A 99 -2.60 10.61 -5.81
C THR A 99 -2.89 10.89 -7.28
N THR A 100 -4.13 10.67 -7.73
CA THR A 100 -4.59 10.97 -9.09
C THR A 100 -4.43 12.47 -9.41
N PHE A 101 -4.83 13.34 -8.48
CA PHE A 101 -4.64 14.79 -8.62
C PHE A 101 -3.14 15.18 -8.63
N LEU A 102 -2.35 14.60 -7.71
CA LEU A 102 -0.92 14.87 -7.62
C LEU A 102 -0.15 14.43 -8.88
N LEU A 103 -0.55 13.32 -9.50
CA LEU A 103 0.01 12.87 -10.79
C LEU A 103 -0.17 13.92 -11.87
N TRP A 104 -1.38 14.48 -11.99
CA TRP A 104 -1.63 15.57 -12.92
C TRP A 104 -0.80 16.80 -12.59
N PHE A 105 -0.78 17.20 -11.32
CA PHE A 105 -0.07 18.38 -10.88
C PHE A 105 1.44 18.28 -11.13
N CYS A 106 2.07 17.16 -10.76
CA CYS A 106 3.49 16.91 -11.00
C CYS A 106 3.79 16.79 -12.49
N GLY A 107 3.00 16.00 -13.25
CA GLY A 107 3.20 15.82 -14.69
C GLY A 107 3.07 17.13 -15.47
N LYS A 108 2.12 17.99 -15.06
CA LYS A 108 1.93 19.34 -15.60
C LYS A 108 3.15 20.23 -15.38
N GLU A 109 3.66 20.30 -14.15
CA GLU A 109 4.80 21.15 -13.83
C GLU A 109 6.10 20.64 -14.45
N TRP A 110 6.29 19.33 -14.47
CA TRP A 110 7.53 18.69 -14.90
C TRP A 110 7.67 18.56 -16.42
N PHE A 111 6.56 18.37 -17.12
CA PHE A 111 6.58 18.07 -18.55
C PHE A 111 5.55 18.90 -19.32
N SER A 112 4.27 18.60 -19.15
CA SER A 112 3.17 19.26 -19.84
C SER A 112 1.82 18.89 -19.23
N GLU A 113 0.80 19.71 -19.50
CA GLU A 113 -0.59 19.43 -19.11
C GLU A 113 -1.05 18.04 -19.58
N LYS A 114 -0.65 17.63 -20.80
CA LYS A 114 -1.03 16.33 -21.38
C LYS A 114 -0.42 15.17 -20.61
N VAL A 115 0.86 15.26 -20.26
CA VAL A 115 1.53 14.21 -19.46
C VAL A 115 0.85 14.09 -18.11
N GLY A 116 0.52 15.21 -17.46
CA GLY A 116 -0.24 15.20 -16.21
C GLY A 116 -1.58 14.50 -16.35
N LEU A 117 -2.41 14.90 -17.33
CA LEU A 117 -3.75 14.33 -17.53
C LEU A 117 -3.71 12.85 -17.90
N VAL A 118 -2.81 12.43 -18.80
CA VAL A 118 -2.68 11.02 -19.21
C VAL A 118 -2.20 10.17 -18.03
N SER A 119 -1.26 10.65 -17.23
CA SER A 119 -0.77 9.91 -16.05
C SER A 119 -1.86 9.72 -15.02
N ALA A 120 -2.61 10.79 -14.71
CA ALA A 120 -3.73 10.75 -13.79
C ALA A 120 -4.85 9.82 -14.30
N PHE A 121 -5.18 9.91 -15.58
CA PHE A 121 -6.22 9.07 -16.18
C PHE A 121 -5.87 7.59 -16.16
N LEU A 122 -4.65 7.21 -16.56
CA LEU A 122 -4.21 5.82 -16.54
C LEU A 122 -4.15 5.25 -15.10
N TYR A 123 -3.70 6.02 -14.11
CA TYR A 123 -3.75 5.61 -12.71
C TYR A 123 -5.19 5.45 -12.19
N ALA A 124 -6.10 6.35 -12.61
CA ALA A 124 -7.50 6.31 -12.19
C ALA A 124 -8.18 4.99 -12.60
N ILE A 125 -7.88 4.49 -13.83
CA ILE A 125 -8.50 3.29 -14.39
C ILE A 125 -7.70 2.00 -14.19
N SER A 126 -6.48 2.06 -13.63
CA SER A 126 -5.61 0.88 -13.51
C SER A 126 -6.22 -0.18 -12.56
N PRO A 127 -6.48 -1.43 -12.99
CA PRO A 127 -7.06 -2.48 -12.16
C PRO A 127 -6.29 -2.72 -10.88
N THR A 128 -4.97 -2.72 -10.96
CA THR A 128 -4.08 -2.92 -9.80
C THR A 128 -4.21 -1.77 -8.81
N ALA A 129 -4.23 -0.52 -9.30
CA ALA A 129 -4.41 0.64 -8.44
C ALA A 129 -5.82 0.70 -7.82
N ILE A 130 -6.85 0.30 -8.57
CA ILE A 130 -8.23 0.23 -8.07
C ILE A 130 -8.33 -0.85 -6.99
N ALA A 131 -7.91 -2.09 -7.26
CA ALA A 131 -8.00 -3.20 -6.32
C ALA A 131 -7.30 -2.87 -4.98
N LEU A 132 -6.09 -2.30 -5.05
CA LEU A 132 -5.32 -1.90 -3.88
C LEU A 132 -5.80 -0.59 -3.23
N SER A 133 -6.92 0.01 -3.63
CA SER A 133 -7.41 1.23 -2.95
C SER A 133 -8.91 1.20 -2.65
N ARG A 134 -9.47 -0.02 -2.61
CA ARG A 134 -10.84 -0.30 -2.18
C ARG A 134 -10.93 -0.85 -0.76
N SER A 135 -9.81 -1.29 -0.21
CA SER A 135 -9.71 -1.89 1.12
C SER A 135 -8.68 -1.12 1.94
N SER A 136 -8.94 -1.01 3.25
CA SER A 136 -8.00 -0.40 4.17
C SER A 136 -6.84 -1.34 4.45
N TRP A 137 -5.67 -1.04 3.90
CA TRP A 137 -4.44 -1.75 4.24
C TRP A 137 -3.24 -0.80 4.20
N ASN A 138 -2.24 -1.02 5.06
CA ASN A 138 -1.11 -0.12 5.24
C ASN A 138 -0.33 0.24 3.98
N PRO A 139 0.02 -0.66 3.04
CA PRO A 139 0.78 -0.28 1.84
C PRO A 139 -0.04 0.55 0.84
N ASN A 140 -1.37 0.59 0.95
CA ASN A 140 -2.25 1.16 -0.07
C ASN A 140 -2.16 2.70 -0.18
N VAL A 141 -1.69 3.38 0.87
CA VAL A 141 -1.45 4.84 0.86
C VAL A 141 -0.06 5.22 0.34
N MET A 142 0.82 4.24 0.13
CA MET A 142 2.22 4.45 -0.28
C MET A 142 2.38 5.23 -1.60
N PRO A 143 1.55 5.07 -2.64
CA PRO A 143 1.64 5.89 -3.86
C PRO A 143 1.48 7.40 -3.62
N PHE A 144 0.65 7.80 -2.64
CA PHE A 144 0.46 9.20 -2.29
C PHE A 144 1.72 9.78 -1.65
N PHE A 145 2.22 9.11 -0.61
CA PHE A 145 3.39 9.57 0.12
C PHE A 145 4.65 9.54 -0.75
N SER A 146 4.81 8.53 -1.61
CA SER A 146 5.96 8.44 -2.50
C SER A 146 6.01 9.60 -3.51
N LEU A 147 4.88 9.92 -4.16
CA LEU A 147 4.84 11.04 -5.09
C LEU A 147 5.06 12.38 -4.39
N LEU A 148 4.53 12.54 -3.17
CA LEU A 148 4.70 13.78 -2.40
C LEU A 148 6.15 13.97 -1.90
N ILE A 149 6.85 12.88 -1.55
CA ILE A 149 8.30 12.91 -1.25
C ILE A 149 9.09 13.32 -2.49
N ILE A 150 8.81 12.73 -3.66
CA ILE A 150 9.51 13.09 -4.91
C ILE A 150 9.19 14.53 -5.33
N TRP A 151 7.99 15.01 -5.03
CA TRP A 151 7.65 16.42 -5.14
C TRP A 151 8.48 17.29 -4.18
N GLY A 152 8.65 16.89 -2.92
CA GLY A 152 9.53 17.58 -1.97
C GLY A 152 10.98 17.65 -2.46
N VAL A 153 11.48 16.56 -3.05
CA VAL A 153 12.77 16.53 -3.75
C VAL A 153 12.85 17.61 -4.82
N TRP A 154 11.83 17.70 -5.68
CA TRP A 154 11.76 18.76 -6.69
C TRP A 154 11.79 20.16 -6.08
N GLN A 155 11.06 20.39 -4.97
CA GLN A 155 10.98 21.70 -4.32
C GLN A 155 12.33 22.15 -3.72
N PHE A 156 13.07 21.29 -3.03
CA PHE A 156 14.36 21.70 -2.46
C PHE A 156 15.47 21.74 -3.52
N TRP A 157 15.46 20.83 -4.49
CA TRP A 157 16.52 20.70 -5.50
C TRP A 157 16.44 21.78 -6.57
N GLN A 158 15.24 22.02 -7.12
CA GLN A 158 15.03 22.95 -8.23
C GLN A 158 14.48 24.32 -7.83
N LYS A 159 13.70 24.39 -6.74
CA LYS A 159 13.04 25.65 -6.31
C LYS A 159 13.67 26.27 -5.06
N ASP A 160 14.77 25.70 -4.55
CA ASP A 160 15.48 26.16 -3.35
C ASP A 160 14.63 26.23 -2.07
N LYS A 161 13.48 25.54 -2.05
CA LYS A 161 12.57 25.50 -0.89
C LYS A 161 13.00 24.41 0.09
N TYR A 162 14.10 24.64 0.80
CA TYR A 162 14.70 23.62 1.66
C TYR A 162 13.82 23.14 2.81
N CYS A 163 12.75 23.86 3.20
CA CYS A 163 11.80 23.39 4.22
C CYS A 163 11.12 22.07 3.84
N TRP A 164 11.04 21.77 2.54
CA TRP A 164 10.54 20.49 2.05
C TRP A 164 11.37 19.30 2.50
N LEU A 165 12.66 19.46 2.83
CA LEU A 165 13.40 18.36 3.46
C LEU A 165 12.78 17.98 4.81
N VAL A 166 12.38 18.94 5.65
CA VAL A 166 11.75 18.59 6.94
C VAL A 166 10.43 17.84 6.71
N ILE A 167 9.65 18.30 5.73
CA ILE A 167 8.40 17.65 5.32
C ILE A 167 8.67 16.24 4.80
N ASP A 168 9.68 16.05 3.94
CA ASP A 168 10.06 14.74 3.41
C ASP A 168 10.47 13.77 4.50
N GLY A 169 11.01 14.24 5.63
CA GLY A 169 11.34 13.38 6.79
C GLY A 169 10.08 12.80 7.43
N VAL A 170 9.05 13.65 7.59
CA VAL A 170 7.73 13.23 8.06
C VAL A 170 7.04 12.30 7.07
N LEU A 171 7.06 12.64 5.78
CA LEU A 171 6.44 11.82 4.73
C LEU A 171 7.14 10.47 4.58
N LEU A 172 8.47 10.42 4.72
CA LEU A 172 9.23 9.18 4.70
C LEU A 172 8.85 8.28 5.87
N SER A 173 8.58 8.83 7.06
CA SER A 173 8.05 8.05 8.19
C SER A 173 6.70 7.40 7.84
N PHE A 174 5.78 8.13 7.20
CA PHE A 174 4.54 7.54 6.72
C PHE A 174 4.78 6.46 5.66
N ALA A 175 5.66 6.69 4.69
CA ALA A 175 5.97 5.71 3.65
C ALA A 175 6.58 4.42 4.21
N VAL A 176 7.56 4.53 5.12
CA VAL A 176 8.24 3.39 5.76
C VAL A 176 7.30 2.61 6.69
N GLN A 177 6.40 3.30 7.39
CA GLN A 177 5.40 2.64 8.24
C GLN A 177 4.21 2.09 7.46
N SER A 178 3.98 2.57 6.23
CA SER A 178 3.03 1.95 5.29
C SER A 178 3.59 0.63 4.79
N HIS A 179 4.88 0.56 4.48
CA HIS A 179 5.60 -0.67 4.17
C HIS A 179 7.11 -0.43 4.29
N TYR A 180 7.88 -1.37 4.83
CA TYR A 180 9.33 -1.18 5.03
C TYR A 180 10.10 -0.86 3.73
N LEU A 181 9.59 -1.31 2.57
CA LEU A 181 10.12 -0.98 1.24
C LEU A 181 10.04 0.52 0.90
N GLY A 182 9.22 1.30 1.60
CA GLY A 182 9.22 2.76 1.52
C GLY A 182 10.59 3.38 1.84
N LEU A 183 11.47 2.65 2.54
CA LEU A 183 12.85 3.08 2.81
C LEU A 183 13.67 3.26 1.52
N LEU A 184 13.29 2.61 0.42
CA LEU A 184 13.92 2.78 -0.90
C LEU A 184 13.74 4.18 -1.49
N LEU A 185 12.90 5.04 -0.90
CA LEU A 185 12.80 6.46 -1.25
C LEU A 185 13.93 7.31 -0.65
N PHE A 186 14.52 6.88 0.49
CA PHE A 186 15.60 7.63 1.15
C PHE A 186 16.83 7.84 0.25
N PRO A 187 17.36 6.81 -0.47
CA PRO A 187 18.49 7.02 -1.37
C PRO A 187 18.21 8.01 -2.50
N VAL A 188 16.95 8.14 -2.95
CA VAL A 188 16.56 9.16 -3.94
C VAL A 188 16.66 10.56 -3.32
N VAL A 189 16.06 10.78 -2.14
CA VAL A 189 16.15 12.06 -1.41
C VAL A 189 17.61 12.42 -1.15
N PHE A 190 18.41 11.47 -0.67
CA PHE A 190 19.82 11.67 -0.35
C PHE A 190 20.65 12.01 -1.58
N LEU A 191 20.46 11.31 -2.70
CA LEU A 191 21.16 11.60 -3.96
C LEU A 191 20.94 13.06 -4.40
N PHE A 192 19.68 13.52 -4.41
CA PHE A 192 19.37 14.89 -4.82
C PHE A 192 19.78 15.95 -3.80
N PHE A 193 19.77 15.62 -2.51
CA PHE A 193 20.41 16.43 -1.47
C PHE A 193 21.91 16.62 -1.76
N LEU A 194 22.65 15.54 -2.04
CA LEU A 194 24.08 15.62 -2.36
C LEU A 194 24.34 16.43 -3.63
N ILE A 195 23.58 16.19 -4.70
CA ILE A 195 23.69 16.97 -5.95
C ILE A 195 23.49 18.46 -5.65
N LYS A 196 22.49 18.82 -4.84
CA LYS A 196 22.23 20.21 -4.47
C LYS A 196 23.34 20.80 -3.61
N LEU A 197 23.78 20.06 -2.61
CA LEU A 197 24.84 20.46 -1.68
C LEU A 197 26.14 20.75 -2.44
N ILE A 198 26.59 19.81 -3.29
CA ILE A 198 27.79 19.97 -4.12
C ILE A 198 27.64 21.18 -5.04
N SER A 199 26.46 21.41 -5.62
CA SER A 199 26.21 22.58 -6.47
C SER A 199 26.33 23.90 -5.72
N LEU A 200 25.84 23.98 -4.48
CA LEU A 200 25.94 25.19 -3.66
C LEU A 200 27.36 25.43 -3.16
N LEU A 201 28.06 24.36 -2.72
CA LEU A 201 29.45 24.44 -2.26
C LEU A 201 30.39 24.91 -3.38
N ARG A 202 30.25 24.36 -4.60
CA ARG A 202 31.04 24.81 -5.77
C ARG A 202 30.80 26.28 -6.12
N LYS A 203 29.58 26.79 -5.86
CA LYS A 203 29.22 28.19 -6.06
C LYS A 203 29.58 29.09 -4.88
N LYS A 204 30.16 28.55 -3.79
CA LYS A 204 30.41 29.24 -2.52
C LYS A 204 29.14 29.91 -1.95
N ASP A 205 27.97 29.34 -2.21
CA ASP A 205 26.67 29.89 -1.81
C ASP A 205 26.32 29.47 -0.38
N THR A 206 26.21 30.43 0.55
CA THR A 206 25.96 30.19 1.98
C THR A 206 24.66 29.47 2.29
N ARG A 207 23.72 29.38 1.32
CA ARG A 207 22.49 28.58 1.43
C ARG A 207 22.75 27.10 1.70
N TRP A 208 23.96 26.58 1.46
CA TRP A 208 24.34 25.21 1.81
C TRP A 208 24.11 24.92 3.31
N LYS A 209 24.33 25.90 4.20
CA LYS A 209 24.10 25.76 5.65
C LYS A 209 22.62 25.49 5.94
N LYS A 210 21.72 26.23 5.28
CA LYS A 210 20.27 26.05 5.43
C LYS A 210 19.80 24.70 4.88
N LEU A 211 20.33 24.28 3.72
CA LEU A 211 20.06 22.96 3.17
C LEU A 211 20.50 21.85 4.14
N PHE A 212 21.72 21.96 4.68
CA PHE A 212 22.28 20.98 5.61
C PHE A 212 21.50 20.92 6.93
N ASN A 213 21.17 22.07 7.53
CA ASN A 213 20.37 22.11 8.75
C ASN A 213 18.98 21.49 8.55
N ASN A 214 18.34 21.76 7.41
CA ASN A 214 17.06 21.14 7.10
C ASN A 214 17.17 19.63 6.82
N PHE A 215 18.32 19.16 6.33
CA PHE A 215 18.60 17.72 6.24
C PHE A 215 18.83 17.08 7.62
N LEU A 216 19.46 17.78 8.56
CA LEU A 216 19.52 17.31 9.96
C LEU A 216 18.12 17.20 10.57
N LEU A 217 17.27 18.21 10.35
CA LEU A 217 15.87 18.18 10.78
C LEU A 217 15.06 17.09 10.08
N PHE A 218 15.28 16.83 8.78
CA PHE A 218 14.72 15.66 8.07
C PHE A 218 15.02 14.36 8.82
N ASN A 219 16.30 14.13 9.19
CA ASN A 219 16.71 12.92 9.90
C ASN A 219 16.12 12.86 11.31
N LEU A 220 16.06 14.00 12.01
CA LEU A 220 15.45 14.09 13.34
C LEU A 220 13.95 13.76 13.30
N CYS A 221 13.18 14.38 12.40
CA CYS A 221 11.76 14.08 12.21
C CYS A 221 11.54 12.62 11.85
N PHE A 222 12.32 12.10 10.90
CA PHE A 222 12.25 10.69 10.50
C PHE A 222 12.53 9.75 11.70
N LEU A 223 13.56 10.07 12.49
CA LEU A 223 13.94 9.25 13.64
C LEU A 223 12.87 9.25 14.73
N ILE A 224 12.37 10.43 15.08
CA ILE A 224 11.33 10.59 16.12
C ILE A 224 10.05 9.88 15.69
N LEU A 225 9.57 10.09 14.48
CA LEU A 225 8.27 9.54 14.07
C LEU A 225 8.33 8.04 13.75
N THR A 226 9.47 7.53 13.27
CA THR A 226 9.63 6.12 12.89
C THR A 226 10.10 5.24 14.04
N PHE A 227 11.15 5.65 14.76
CA PHE A 227 11.80 4.77 15.72
C PHE A 227 11.36 5.02 17.16
N LEU A 228 11.01 6.24 17.56
CA LEU A 228 10.65 6.52 18.96
C LEU A 228 9.48 5.67 19.48
N PRO A 229 8.36 5.47 18.74
CA PRO A 229 7.28 4.60 19.21
C PRO A 229 7.72 3.14 19.38
N LEU A 230 8.57 2.65 18.47
CA LEU A 230 9.08 1.29 18.49
C LEU A 230 10.07 1.06 19.64
N VAL A 231 10.97 2.02 19.88
CA VAL A 231 11.89 1.98 21.02
C VAL A 231 11.11 2.00 22.33
N TRP A 232 10.09 2.85 22.45
CA TRP A 232 9.22 2.87 23.63
C TRP A 232 8.48 1.53 23.81
N PHE A 233 7.97 0.95 22.73
CA PHE A 233 7.37 -0.38 22.77
C PHE A 233 8.38 -1.42 23.29
N ASP A 234 9.58 -1.47 22.74
CA ASP A 234 10.61 -2.45 23.10
C ASP A 234 11.08 -2.34 24.55
N LEU A 235 11.19 -1.13 25.09
CA LEU A 235 11.52 -0.90 26.50
C LEU A 235 10.51 -1.54 27.47
N ARG A 236 9.28 -1.82 27.01
CA ARG A 236 8.21 -2.46 27.81
C ARG A 236 7.99 -3.93 27.48
N HIS A 237 8.61 -4.44 26.42
CA HIS A 237 8.35 -5.79 25.89
C HIS A 237 9.67 -6.53 25.62
N ASN A 238 10.66 -6.38 26.48
CA ASN A 238 11.94 -7.12 26.43
C ASN A 238 12.63 -7.06 25.05
N PHE A 239 12.56 -5.91 24.37
CA PHE A 239 13.20 -5.70 23.07
C PHE A 239 12.80 -6.69 21.97
N ILE A 240 11.59 -7.27 22.02
CA ILE A 240 11.11 -8.27 21.04
C ILE A 240 11.21 -7.74 19.60
N ASN A 241 10.84 -6.48 19.34
CA ASN A 241 10.86 -5.93 17.99
C ASN A 241 12.30 -5.66 17.52
N TYR A 242 13.16 -5.10 18.38
CA TYR A 242 14.58 -4.96 18.11
C TYR A 242 15.23 -6.30 17.77
N HIS A 243 14.95 -7.36 18.53
CA HIS A 243 15.48 -8.70 18.25
C HIS A 243 15.00 -9.23 16.89
N ALA A 244 13.74 -8.99 16.53
CA ALA A 244 13.19 -9.34 15.22
C ALA A 244 13.93 -8.61 14.08
N PHE A 245 14.14 -7.29 14.20
CA PHE A 245 14.93 -6.50 13.24
C PHE A 245 16.39 -6.97 13.18
N TYR A 246 17.03 -7.17 14.33
CA TYR A 246 18.41 -7.65 14.40
C TYR A 246 18.55 -8.99 13.69
N LYS A 247 17.66 -9.95 13.97
CA LYS A 247 17.63 -11.25 13.29
C LYS A 247 17.44 -11.09 11.79
N PHE A 248 16.47 -10.28 11.36
CA PHE A 248 16.18 -10.04 9.94
C PHE A 248 17.38 -9.52 9.15
N PHE A 249 18.20 -8.64 9.75
CA PHE A 249 19.39 -8.06 9.10
C PHE A 249 20.68 -8.85 9.31
N SER A 250 20.80 -9.61 10.41
CA SER A 250 22.00 -10.39 10.74
C SER A 250 22.00 -11.78 10.09
N GLU A 251 20.84 -12.41 9.93
CA GLU A 251 20.68 -13.71 9.24
C GLU A 251 20.64 -13.51 7.70
N ARG A 252 21.80 -13.14 7.16
CA ARG A 252 22.06 -12.67 5.78
C ARG A 252 21.54 -13.57 4.63
N GLN A 253 21.18 -14.81 4.91
CA GLN A 253 20.98 -15.81 3.85
C GLN A 253 19.60 -15.68 3.15
N THR A 254 18.55 -15.21 3.83
CA THR A 254 17.16 -15.43 3.36
C THR A 254 16.41 -14.19 2.84
N THR A 255 16.79 -12.95 3.18
CA THR A 255 15.90 -11.78 2.99
C THR A 255 16.39 -10.75 1.96
N VAL A 256 17.59 -10.18 2.14
CA VAL A 256 18.11 -9.09 1.29
C VAL A 256 19.55 -9.38 0.85
N ASN A 257 19.89 -8.97 -0.38
CA ASN A 257 21.24 -9.03 -0.92
C ASN A 257 21.91 -7.66 -0.86
N PHE A 258 23.05 -7.53 -0.19
CA PHE A 258 23.75 -6.24 -0.14
C PHE A 258 24.62 -5.97 -1.37
N LYS A 259 24.81 -6.96 -2.25
CA LYS A 259 25.62 -6.80 -3.47
C LYS A 259 24.74 -6.22 -4.58
N ALA A 260 24.80 -4.91 -4.78
CA ALA A 260 23.99 -4.18 -5.77
C ALA A 260 23.98 -4.80 -7.17
N TYR A 261 25.12 -5.35 -7.63
CA TYR A 261 25.22 -5.99 -8.95
C TYR A 261 24.33 -7.24 -9.10
N LYS A 262 23.94 -7.89 -8.00
CA LYS A 262 23.03 -9.03 -8.03
C LYS A 262 21.57 -8.63 -8.31
N ALA A 263 21.22 -7.35 -8.20
CA ALA A 263 19.92 -6.85 -8.64
C ALA A 263 19.82 -6.67 -10.16
N ILE A 264 20.94 -6.58 -10.87
CA ILE A 264 20.96 -6.26 -12.31
C ILE A 264 20.12 -7.25 -13.14
N PRO A 265 20.23 -8.59 -12.94
CA PRO A 265 19.40 -9.55 -13.65
C PRO A 265 17.89 -9.38 -13.37
N GLU A 266 17.54 -8.93 -12.17
CA GLU A 266 16.15 -8.75 -11.73
C GLU A 266 15.51 -7.46 -12.27
N VAL A 267 16.30 -6.47 -12.70
CA VAL A 267 15.76 -5.18 -13.18
C VAL A 267 14.76 -5.38 -14.33
N TRP A 268 15.08 -6.24 -15.30
CA TRP A 268 14.20 -6.47 -16.45
C TRP A 268 12.91 -7.23 -16.06
N PRO A 269 12.95 -8.37 -15.35
CA PRO A 269 11.76 -9.02 -14.82
C PRO A 269 10.85 -8.09 -14.00
N LEU A 270 11.43 -7.28 -13.10
CA LEU A 270 10.69 -6.33 -12.27
C LEU A 270 10.07 -5.21 -13.10
N TRP A 271 10.80 -4.68 -14.07
CA TRP A 271 10.28 -3.68 -15.00
C TRP A 271 9.12 -4.24 -15.83
N LYS A 272 9.28 -5.44 -16.39
CA LYS A 272 8.22 -6.13 -17.13
C LYS A 272 6.98 -6.30 -16.25
N MET A 273 7.15 -6.81 -15.03
CA MET A 273 6.06 -7.01 -14.08
C MET A 273 5.35 -5.70 -13.75
N LEU A 274 6.07 -4.62 -13.44
CA LEU A 274 5.48 -3.29 -13.18
C LEU A 274 4.61 -2.81 -14.35
N ILE A 275 5.15 -2.87 -15.57
CA ILE A 275 4.42 -2.44 -16.77
C ILE A 275 3.20 -3.33 -17.03
N THR A 276 3.36 -4.65 -16.91
CA THR A 276 2.25 -5.60 -17.05
C THR A 276 1.13 -5.30 -16.07
N ARG A 277 1.46 -5.10 -14.78
CA ARG A 277 0.48 -4.89 -13.71
C ARG A 277 -0.20 -3.52 -13.78
N LEU A 278 0.53 -2.46 -14.15
CA LEU A 278 0.04 -1.08 -14.06
C LEU A 278 -0.50 -0.53 -15.37
N ILE A 279 0.12 -0.88 -16.50
CA ILE A 279 -0.18 -0.30 -17.82
C ILE A 279 -0.92 -1.29 -18.71
N ALA A 280 -0.56 -2.57 -18.71
CA ALA A 280 -1.14 -3.57 -19.62
C ALA A 280 -2.29 -4.41 -19.01
N GLY A 281 -2.91 -3.97 -17.93
CA GLY A 281 -4.07 -4.65 -17.33
C GLY A 281 -3.79 -6.10 -16.89
N LYS A 282 -2.55 -6.43 -16.49
CA LYS A 282 -2.11 -7.80 -16.15
C LYS A 282 -2.01 -8.77 -17.34
N ASN A 283 -2.16 -8.31 -18.59
CA ASN A 283 -1.90 -9.12 -19.78
C ASN A 283 -0.40 -9.27 -20.01
N GLU A 284 0.15 -10.47 -19.79
CA GLU A 284 1.60 -10.74 -19.87
C GLU A 284 2.18 -10.52 -21.28
N PHE A 285 1.44 -10.89 -22.33
CA PHE A 285 1.91 -10.76 -23.71
C PHE A 285 2.05 -9.28 -24.10
N ILE A 286 1.00 -8.48 -23.87
CA ILE A 286 1.03 -7.05 -24.18
C ILE A 286 1.98 -6.32 -23.22
N GLY A 287 2.02 -6.74 -21.95
CA GLY A 287 2.93 -6.19 -20.96
C GLY A 287 4.41 -6.28 -21.37
N LEU A 288 4.84 -7.39 -21.95
CA LEU A 288 6.18 -7.54 -22.52
C LEU A 288 6.45 -6.50 -23.62
N TRP A 289 5.55 -6.39 -24.61
CA TRP A 289 5.73 -5.48 -25.73
C TRP A 289 5.68 -4.01 -25.32
N VAL A 290 4.80 -3.64 -24.38
CA VAL A 290 4.75 -2.29 -23.83
C VAL A 290 6.02 -2.00 -23.04
N ALA A 291 6.51 -2.94 -22.22
CA ALA A 291 7.75 -2.75 -21.47
C ALA A 291 8.96 -2.53 -22.40
N LEU A 292 9.07 -3.33 -23.47
CA LEU A 292 10.06 -3.15 -24.52
C LEU A 292 9.91 -1.80 -25.23
N ALA A 293 8.69 -1.43 -25.63
CA ALA A 293 8.43 -0.16 -26.32
C ALA A 293 8.82 1.05 -25.47
N ILE A 294 8.54 1.00 -24.16
CA ILE A 294 8.95 2.06 -23.24
C ILE A 294 10.48 2.11 -23.10
N THR A 295 11.13 0.97 -22.87
CA THR A 295 12.60 0.91 -22.74
C THR A 295 13.30 1.40 -24.00
N LEU A 296 12.87 0.93 -25.18
CA LEU A 296 13.43 1.36 -26.46
C LEU A 296 13.12 2.84 -26.75
N GLY A 297 11.90 3.30 -26.44
CA GLY A 297 11.50 4.71 -26.57
C GLY A 297 12.26 5.66 -25.65
N SER A 298 12.80 5.15 -24.54
CA SER A 298 13.59 5.91 -23.58
C SER A 298 14.95 6.36 -24.14
N VAL A 299 15.55 5.54 -25.00
CA VAL A 299 16.88 5.78 -25.59
C VAL A 299 16.91 7.07 -26.45
N PRO A 300 16.07 7.26 -27.47
CA PRO A 300 16.06 8.49 -28.26
C PRO A 300 15.63 9.70 -27.42
N VAL A 301 14.71 9.52 -26.46
CA VAL A 301 14.30 10.61 -25.55
C VAL A 301 15.49 11.07 -24.71
N PHE A 302 16.28 10.15 -24.16
CA PHE A 302 17.52 10.47 -23.46
C PHE A 302 18.47 11.26 -24.35
N PHE A 303 18.77 10.79 -25.56
CA PHE A 303 19.64 11.53 -26.48
C PHE A 303 19.10 12.92 -26.83
N LEU A 304 17.79 13.06 -27.05
CA LEU A 304 17.16 14.35 -27.37
C LEU A 304 17.29 15.36 -26.22
N GLN A 305 17.13 14.91 -24.97
CA GLN A 305 17.21 15.80 -23.79
C GLN A 305 18.65 16.15 -23.40
N PHE A 306 19.61 15.26 -23.66
CA PHE A 306 21.00 15.45 -23.21
C PHE A 306 21.95 15.96 -24.32
N LYS A 307 21.63 15.79 -25.61
CA LYS A 307 22.46 16.27 -26.74
C LYS A 307 22.17 17.72 -27.12
N LYS A 308 20.92 18.20 -27.01
CA LYS A 308 20.59 19.61 -27.27
C LYS A 308 21.01 20.48 -26.08
N ARG A 309 22.06 21.29 -26.23
CA ARG A 309 22.48 22.32 -25.24
C ARG A 309 21.35 23.30 -24.87
N GLN A 310 20.33 23.45 -25.73
CA GLN A 310 19.17 24.34 -25.56
C GLN A 310 17.87 23.63 -25.09
N GLY A 311 17.93 22.38 -24.63
CA GLY A 311 16.73 21.69 -24.10
C GLY A 311 16.11 22.41 -22.89
N ASN A 312 14.78 22.32 -22.72
CA ASN A 312 14.10 22.88 -21.56
C ASN A 312 14.63 22.23 -20.26
N LYS A 313 15.35 23.03 -19.46
CA LYS A 313 16.03 22.59 -18.23
C LYS A 313 15.09 21.91 -17.24
N ILE A 314 13.83 22.36 -17.16
CA ILE A 314 12.81 21.77 -16.28
C ILE A 314 12.57 20.31 -16.68
N ILE A 315 12.22 20.08 -17.95
CA ILE A 315 11.94 18.75 -18.49
C ILE A 315 13.14 17.81 -18.30
N LYS A 316 14.35 18.28 -18.60
CA LYS A 316 15.57 17.49 -18.43
C LYS A 316 15.75 17.05 -16.97
N ASN A 317 15.61 17.98 -16.03
CA ASN A 317 15.79 17.71 -14.61
C ASN A 317 14.67 16.81 -14.06
N SER A 318 13.44 17.00 -14.50
CA SER A 318 12.31 16.13 -14.14
C SER A 318 12.49 14.70 -14.66
N PHE A 319 12.96 14.55 -15.90
CA PHE A 319 13.27 13.25 -16.47
C PHE A 319 14.40 12.54 -15.71
N LEU A 320 15.45 13.27 -15.32
CA LEU A 320 16.53 12.73 -14.48
C LEU A 320 16.02 12.29 -13.10
N LEU A 321 15.12 13.06 -12.48
CA LEU A 321 14.50 12.69 -11.21
C LEU A 321 13.66 11.41 -11.35
N LEU A 322 12.84 11.29 -12.38
CA LEU A 322 12.06 10.07 -12.66
C LEU A 322 12.97 8.86 -12.91
N LEU A 323 14.01 9.01 -13.71
CA LEU A 323 14.96 7.93 -13.98
C LEU A 323 15.69 7.48 -12.71
N ALA A 324 16.15 8.42 -11.89
CA ALA A 324 16.79 8.10 -10.62
C ALA A 324 15.83 7.37 -9.67
N TRP A 325 14.58 7.82 -9.57
CA TRP A 325 13.55 7.18 -8.76
C TRP A 325 13.25 5.75 -9.22
N LEU A 326 13.00 5.55 -10.52
CA LEU A 326 12.75 4.21 -11.10
C LEU A 326 13.98 3.30 -10.93
N PHE A 327 15.17 3.80 -11.24
CA PHE A 327 16.40 3.01 -11.18
C PHE A 327 16.73 2.57 -9.74
N ILE A 328 16.73 3.51 -8.79
CA ILE A 328 17.00 3.21 -7.38
C ILE A 328 15.94 2.24 -6.84
N GLY A 329 14.67 2.46 -7.16
CA GLY A 329 13.60 1.56 -6.72
C GLY A 329 13.71 0.16 -7.32
N LEU A 330 13.98 0.02 -8.62
CA LEU A 330 14.14 -1.28 -9.29
C LEU A 330 15.37 -2.03 -8.78
N ILE A 331 16.51 -1.34 -8.60
CA ILE A 331 17.71 -1.95 -8.01
C ILE A 331 17.42 -2.38 -6.57
N GLY A 332 16.79 -1.52 -5.76
CA GLY A 332 16.42 -1.86 -4.39
C GLY A 332 15.49 -3.08 -4.30
N MET A 333 14.50 -3.15 -5.20
CA MET A 333 13.60 -4.31 -5.31
C MET A 333 14.34 -5.57 -5.79
N GLY A 334 15.27 -5.46 -6.72
CA GLY A 334 16.08 -6.60 -7.19
C GLY A 334 17.04 -7.18 -6.14
N LEU A 335 17.24 -6.48 -5.02
CA LEU A 335 17.98 -6.99 -3.87
C LEU A 335 17.09 -7.77 -2.89
N TYR A 336 15.77 -7.70 -3.04
CA TYR A 336 14.81 -8.45 -2.25
C TYR A 336 14.65 -9.87 -2.79
N LYS A 337 14.88 -10.89 -1.95
CA LYS A 337 14.98 -12.29 -2.39
C LYS A 337 13.66 -13.07 -2.37
N GLN A 338 12.62 -12.50 -1.78
CA GLN A 338 11.35 -13.19 -1.53
C GLN A 338 10.35 -12.88 -2.64
N HIS A 339 9.23 -13.59 -2.66
CA HIS A 339 8.18 -13.35 -3.66
C HIS A 339 7.67 -11.89 -3.58
N ILE A 340 7.51 -11.26 -4.74
CA ILE A 340 7.13 -9.85 -4.85
C ILE A 340 5.67 -9.75 -5.26
N TYR A 341 4.88 -9.11 -4.40
CA TYR A 341 3.47 -8.85 -4.64
C TYR A 341 3.24 -7.44 -5.18
N ASP A 342 2.10 -7.21 -5.83
CA ASP A 342 1.76 -5.93 -6.48
C ASP A 342 1.88 -4.72 -5.52
N HIS A 343 1.50 -4.88 -4.25
CA HIS A 343 1.53 -3.81 -3.26
C HIS A 343 2.95 -3.37 -2.83
N TYR A 344 3.95 -4.24 -3.01
CA TYR A 344 5.36 -3.88 -2.72
C TYR A 344 5.87 -2.75 -3.62
N PHE A 345 5.28 -2.62 -4.80
CA PHE A 345 5.61 -1.59 -5.78
C PHE A 345 4.85 -0.27 -5.58
N GLY A 346 4.03 -0.13 -4.53
CA GLY A 346 3.24 1.09 -4.33
C GLY A 346 4.06 2.39 -4.38
N PHE A 347 5.32 2.36 -3.93
CA PHE A 347 6.23 3.50 -3.98
C PHE A 347 6.77 3.83 -5.38
N LEU A 348 6.58 2.96 -6.38
CA LEU A 348 6.96 3.16 -7.78
C LEU A 348 5.77 3.43 -8.71
N PHE A 349 4.53 3.18 -8.26
CA PHE A 349 3.34 3.35 -9.10
C PHE A 349 3.30 4.71 -9.80
N PRO A 350 3.43 5.86 -9.10
CA PRO A 350 3.31 7.15 -9.77
C PRO A 350 4.43 7.41 -10.77
N ALA A 351 5.64 6.90 -10.49
CA ALA A 351 6.79 7.01 -11.38
C ALA A 351 6.51 6.36 -12.74
N VAL A 352 5.91 5.16 -12.74
CA VAL A 352 5.58 4.41 -13.96
C VAL A 352 4.56 5.17 -14.82
N PHE A 353 3.48 5.69 -14.24
CA PHE A 353 2.47 6.43 -14.99
C PHE A 353 3.02 7.75 -15.57
N LEU A 354 3.81 8.50 -14.79
CA LEU A 354 4.48 9.72 -15.28
C LEU A 354 5.46 9.42 -16.41
N TYR A 355 6.27 8.37 -16.23
CA TYR A 355 7.28 7.98 -17.20
C TYR A 355 6.63 7.53 -18.51
N PHE A 356 5.64 6.64 -18.45
CA PHE A 356 4.92 6.15 -19.62
C PHE A 356 4.26 7.30 -20.38
N SER A 357 3.54 8.18 -19.67
CA SER A 357 2.84 9.32 -20.28
C SER A 357 3.82 10.31 -20.93
N PHE A 358 4.99 10.52 -20.33
CA PHE A 358 6.04 11.33 -20.92
C PHE A 358 6.59 10.72 -22.21
N ILE A 359 6.84 9.41 -22.24
CA ILE A 359 7.28 8.72 -23.46
C ILE A 359 6.22 8.80 -24.55
N LEU A 360 4.94 8.58 -24.22
CA LEU A 360 3.83 8.72 -25.17
C LEU A 360 3.79 10.12 -25.78
N GLU A 361 3.92 11.18 -24.98
CA GLU A 361 3.94 12.55 -25.49
C GLU A 361 5.13 12.79 -26.44
N ARG A 362 6.32 12.29 -26.10
CA ARG A 362 7.51 12.45 -26.95
C ARG A 362 7.37 11.74 -28.28
N LEU A 363 6.80 10.53 -28.29
CA LEU A 363 6.51 9.78 -29.51
C LEU A 363 5.44 10.48 -30.36
N PHE A 364 4.39 11.02 -29.72
CA PHE A 364 3.28 11.71 -30.39
C PHE A 364 3.72 12.95 -31.19
N HIS A 365 4.73 13.66 -30.70
CA HIS A 365 5.28 14.85 -31.34
C HIS A 365 6.42 14.56 -32.35
N HIS A 366 6.68 13.29 -32.67
CA HIS A 366 7.68 12.88 -33.65
C HIS A 366 7.05 12.60 -35.04
N ARG A 367 7.72 11.78 -35.85
CA ARG A 367 7.26 11.34 -37.19
C ARG A 367 5.95 10.55 -37.08
N ILE A 368 5.18 10.49 -38.18
CA ILE A 368 3.84 9.88 -38.21
C ILE A 368 3.79 8.45 -37.63
N TYR A 369 4.77 7.59 -37.94
CA TYR A 369 4.82 6.22 -37.40
C TYR A 369 4.93 6.16 -35.87
N PHE A 370 5.71 7.06 -35.26
CA PHE A 370 5.81 7.16 -33.79
C PHE A 370 4.55 7.77 -33.16
N LYS A 371 3.89 8.67 -33.88
CA LYS A 371 2.60 9.20 -33.44
C LYS A 371 1.53 8.11 -33.43
N LEU A 372 1.46 7.30 -34.49
CA LEU A 372 0.55 6.16 -34.57
C LEU A 372 0.85 5.12 -33.49
N SER A 373 2.13 4.82 -33.23
CA SER A 373 2.49 3.88 -32.15
C SER A 373 2.15 4.44 -30.76
N ALA A 374 2.33 5.74 -30.50
CA ALA A 374 1.91 6.36 -29.25
C ALA A 374 0.39 6.27 -29.04
N VAL A 375 -0.40 6.55 -30.09
CA VAL A 375 -1.86 6.42 -30.04
C VAL A 375 -2.26 4.96 -29.81
N ALA A 376 -1.66 4.01 -30.53
CA ALA A 376 -1.93 2.59 -30.36
C ALA A 376 -1.60 2.10 -28.94
N LEU A 377 -0.45 2.48 -28.38
CA LEU A 377 -0.04 2.15 -27.01
C LEU A 377 -0.98 2.75 -25.96
N PHE A 378 -1.40 4.01 -26.16
CA PHE A 378 -2.36 4.65 -25.25
C PHE A 378 -3.71 3.94 -25.31
N VAL A 379 -4.27 3.73 -26.51
CA VAL A 379 -5.58 3.09 -26.69
C VAL A 379 -5.57 1.65 -26.19
N SER A 380 -4.51 0.87 -26.46
CA SER A 380 -4.40 -0.50 -25.95
C SER A 380 -4.32 -0.54 -24.43
N SER A 381 -3.55 0.37 -23.81
CA SER A 381 -3.48 0.47 -22.35
C SER A 381 -4.86 0.81 -21.78
N VAL A 382 -5.57 1.78 -22.34
CA VAL A 382 -6.91 2.16 -21.89
C VAL A 382 -7.87 0.98 -22.02
N PHE A 383 -7.90 0.31 -23.17
CA PHE A 383 -8.76 -0.84 -23.41
C PHE A 383 -8.51 -1.97 -22.40
N LEU A 384 -7.26 -2.35 -22.18
CA LEU A 384 -6.90 -3.45 -21.26
C LEU A 384 -7.25 -3.12 -19.81
N ASN A 385 -6.95 -1.91 -19.35
CA ASN A 385 -7.27 -1.51 -17.98
C ASN A 385 -8.78 -1.46 -17.73
N LEU A 386 -9.58 -1.06 -18.74
CA LEU A 386 -11.04 -1.10 -18.65
C LEU A 386 -11.57 -2.54 -18.72
N TYR A 387 -11.00 -3.39 -19.57
CA TYR A 387 -11.40 -4.79 -19.72
C TYR A 387 -11.15 -5.62 -18.45
N GLU A 388 -10.03 -5.36 -17.78
CA GLU A 388 -9.57 -6.07 -16.57
C GLU A 388 -9.99 -5.35 -15.27
N THR A 389 -10.97 -4.45 -15.34
CA THR A 389 -11.45 -3.73 -14.16
C THR A 389 -11.96 -4.70 -13.08
N PRO A 390 -11.58 -4.52 -11.80
CA PRO A 390 -12.03 -5.39 -10.72
C PRO A 390 -13.55 -5.34 -10.49
N LEU A 391 -14.23 -4.32 -11.03
CA LEU A 391 -15.68 -4.17 -10.97
C LEU A 391 -16.45 -5.08 -11.93
N LYS A 392 -15.76 -5.77 -12.86
CA LYS A 392 -16.39 -6.77 -13.75
C LYS A 392 -16.94 -7.97 -12.97
N ASN A 393 -16.27 -8.32 -11.87
CA ASN A 393 -16.68 -9.43 -11.01
C ASN A 393 -17.74 -8.96 -10.00
N ALA A 394 -18.60 -9.89 -9.58
CA ALA A 394 -19.51 -9.65 -8.47
C ALA A 394 -18.73 -9.32 -7.20
N SER A 395 -19.34 -8.53 -6.33
CA SER A 395 -18.71 -8.14 -5.07
C SER A 395 -18.54 -9.34 -4.14
N ASN A 396 -17.45 -9.38 -3.36
CA ASN A 396 -17.10 -10.54 -2.52
C ASN A 396 -17.95 -10.65 -1.24
N TYR A 397 -18.62 -9.57 -0.82
CA TYR A 397 -19.44 -9.49 0.38
C TYR A 397 -18.74 -9.95 1.68
N GLN A 398 -17.40 -9.91 1.74
CA GLN A 398 -16.62 -10.47 2.86
C GLN A 398 -17.04 -9.90 4.22
N MET A 399 -17.13 -8.58 4.36
CA MET A 399 -17.58 -7.95 5.61
C MET A 399 -19.02 -8.38 5.97
N LYS A 400 -19.91 -8.51 4.98
CA LYS A 400 -21.30 -8.92 5.21
C LYS A 400 -21.36 -10.36 5.72
N HIS A 401 -20.60 -11.27 5.12
CA HIS A 401 -20.52 -12.67 5.54
C HIS A 401 -20.00 -12.79 6.98
N VAL A 402 -18.94 -12.05 7.32
CA VAL A 402 -18.42 -11.99 8.70
C VAL A 402 -19.50 -11.50 9.67
N ILE A 403 -20.21 -10.41 9.35
CA ILE A 403 -21.32 -9.90 10.18
C ILE A 403 -22.43 -10.94 10.38
N GLU A 404 -22.80 -11.69 9.34
CA GLU A 404 -23.84 -12.72 9.42
C GLU A 404 -23.41 -13.90 10.29
N ILE A 405 -22.17 -14.35 10.14
CA ILE A 405 -21.59 -15.42 10.97
C ILE A 405 -21.48 -14.98 12.43
N ASP A 406 -20.96 -13.78 12.70
CA ASP A 406 -20.77 -13.28 14.07
C ASP A 406 -22.10 -13.05 14.78
N LYS A 407 -23.14 -12.61 14.05
CA LYS A 407 -24.51 -12.55 14.59
C LYS A 407 -24.99 -13.93 15.02
N LYS A 408 -24.72 -14.96 14.21
CA LYS A 408 -25.12 -16.33 14.51
C LYS A 408 -24.38 -16.89 15.73
N ILE A 409 -23.07 -16.63 15.82
CA ILE A 409 -22.26 -16.98 17.00
C ILE A 409 -22.84 -16.32 18.24
N ARG A 410 -23.12 -15.02 18.20
CA ARG A 410 -23.66 -14.27 19.34
C ARG A 410 -25.03 -14.80 19.80
N GLU A 411 -25.91 -15.14 18.86
CA GLU A 411 -27.21 -15.76 19.14
C GLU A 411 -27.04 -17.11 19.86
N GLU A 412 -26.22 -18.01 19.30
CA GLU A 412 -26.05 -19.37 19.81
C GLU A 412 -25.18 -19.46 21.07
N ALA A 413 -24.34 -18.46 21.32
CA ALA A 413 -23.58 -18.33 22.56
C ALA A 413 -24.49 -18.01 23.75
N GLY A 414 -25.66 -17.39 23.52
CA GLY A 414 -26.66 -17.12 24.55
C GLY A 414 -26.15 -16.25 25.70
N GLY A 415 -25.19 -15.35 25.43
CA GLY A 415 -24.55 -14.50 26.45
C GLY A 415 -23.54 -15.21 27.35
N LYS A 416 -23.33 -16.52 27.17
CA LYS A 416 -22.29 -17.27 27.90
C LYS A 416 -20.91 -17.04 27.26
N PRO A 417 -19.82 -17.13 28.03
CA PRO A 417 -18.46 -17.15 27.48
C PRO A 417 -18.29 -18.24 26.42
N PHE A 418 -17.44 -17.99 25.43
CA PHE A 418 -17.12 -18.95 24.37
C PHE A 418 -15.71 -18.72 23.84
N ASN A 419 -15.08 -19.79 23.34
CA ASN A 419 -13.86 -19.71 22.56
C ASN A 419 -14.20 -19.65 21.06
N LEU A 420 -13.26 -19.15 20.25
CA LEU A 420 -13.41 -19.01 18.79
C LEU A 420 -12.17 -19.56 18.09
N GLY A 421 -12.39 -20.36 17.04
CA GLY A 421 -11.35 -20.81 16.10
C GLY A 421 -11.76 -20.59 14.65
N LEU A 422 -10.78 -20.50 13.74
CA LEU A 422 -10.99 -20.33 12.30
C LEU A 422 -10.13 -21.30 11.50
N ILE A 423 -10.75 -22.26 10.83
CA ILE A 423 -10.08 -23.13 9.86
C ILE A 423 -10.12 -22.44 8.49
N ALA A 424 -8.97 -21.95 8.03
CA ALA A 424 -8.81 -21.28 6.75
C ALA A 424 -7.37 -21.37 6.20
N LYS A 425 -7.23 -21.34 4.88
CA LYS A 425 -5.94 -21.54 4.19
C LYS A 425 -5.00 -20.33 4.28
N GLN A 426 -5.53 -19.12 4.16
CA GLN A 426 -4.76 -17.85 4.11
C GLN A 426 -5.49 -16.73 4.85
N ASN A 427 -6.12 -17.05 5.98
CA ASN A 427 -6.88 -16.11 6.78
C ASN A 427 -6.68 -16.42 8.27
N TYR A 428 -7.04 -15.47 9.13
CA TYR A 428 -7.05 -15.63 10.59
C TYR A 428 -8.25 -14.91 11.19
N ASP A 429 -8.62 -15.26 12.41
CA ASP A 429 -9.95 -15.01 12.98
C ASP A 429 -10.24 -13.55 13.42
N ALA A 430 -9.31 -12.63 13.20
CA ALA A 430 -9.42 -11.26 13.69
C ALA A 430 -10.61 -10.48 13.09
N SER A 431 -11.04 -10.81 11.86
CA SER A 431 -12.26 -10.24 11.27
C SER A 431 -13.52 -10.61 12.03
N TYR A 432 -13.64 -11.86 12.47
CA TYR A 432 -14.75 -12.36 13.28
C TYR A 432 -14.69 -11.81 14.72
N ARG A 433 -13.49 -11.78 15.30
CA ARG A 433 -13.28 -11.17 16.64
C ARG A 433 -13.69 -9.70 16.68
N TYR A 434 -13.51 -8.95 15.59
CA TYR A 434 -13.83 -7.53 15.52
C TYR A 434 -15.30 -7.22 15.83
N PHE A 435 -16.26 -7.84 15.14
CA PHE A 435 -17.68 -7.51 15.37
C PHE A 435 -18.17 -8.08 16.69
N LEU A 436 -17.68 -9.25 17.09
CA LEU A 436 -17.95 -9.84 18.40
C LEU A 436 -17.51 -8.91 19.54
N GLU A 437 -16.28 -8.36 19.50
CA GLU A 437 -15.80 -7.37 20.48
C GLU A 437 -16.61 -6.07 20.39
N LYS A 438 -16.91 -5.58 19.18
CA LYS A 438 -17.71 -4.37 18.95
C LYS A 438 -19.13 -4.45 19.54
N TRP A 439 -19.72 -5.64 19.58
CA TRP A 439 -21.06 -5.87 20.15
C TRP A 439 -21.05 -6.30 21.61
N GLY A 440 -19.89 -6.29 22.28
CA GLY A 440 -19.76 -6.67 23.69
C GLY A 440 -19.80 -8.18 23.94
N SER A 441 -19.64 -9.01 22.91
CA SER A 441 -19.63 -10.47 22.97
C SER A 441 -18.23 -11.00 22.64
N LYS A 442 -17.21 -10.46 23.30
CA LYS A 442 -15.80 -10.81 23.04
C LYS A 442 -15.55 -12.30 23.28
N ALA A 443 -14.96 -12.98 22.30
CA ALA A 443 -14.51 -14.35 22.45
C ALA A 443 -13.36 -14.45 23.48
N THR A 444 -13.41 -15.47 24.33
CA THR A 444 -12.35 -15.76 25.30
C THR A 444 -11.14 -16.36 24.58
N GLU A 445 -9.96 -15.76 24.77
CA GLU A 445 -8.70 -16.28 24.26
C GLU A 445 -8.24 -17.44 25.15
N ILE A 446 -7.86 -18.57 24.55
CA ILE A 446 -7.35 -19.74 25.29
C ILE A 446 -5.89 -19.47 25.64
N ASP A 447 -5.57 -19.39 26.93
CA ASP A 447 -4.21 -19.28 27.43
C ASP A 447 -3.72 -20.67 27.88
N ALA A 448 -2.65 -21.14 27.25
CA ALA A 448 -2.01 -22.41 27.60
C ALA A 448 -1.44 -22.42 29.04
N GLN A 449 -1.19 -21.26 29.64
CA GLN A 449 -0.74 -21.13 31.02
C GLN A 449 -1.90 -20.99 32.01
N GLY A 450 -3.08 -20.60 31.54
CA GLY A 450 -4.31 -20.35 32.31
C GLY A 450 -5.49 -21.23 31.87
N VAL A 451 -5.23 -22.49 31.53
CA VAL A 451 -6.17 -23.39 30.84
C VAL A 451 -7.52 -23.52 31.54
N LYS A 452 -7.52 -23.67 32.87
CA LYS A 452 -8.75 -23.85 33.67
C LYS A 452 -9.68 -22.63 33.67
N GLU A 453 -9.15 -21.45 33.37
CA GLU A 453 -9.88 -20.18 33.42
C GLU A 453 -10.29 -19.69 32.02
N THR A 454 -9.62 -20.19 30.98
CA THR A 454 -9.74 -19.66 29.62
C THR A 454 -10.41 -20.62 28.64
N ILE A 455 -10.42 -21.93 28.93
CA ILE A 455 -11.29 -22.88 28.22
C ILE A 455 -12.71 -22.73 28.74
N THR A 456 -13.63 -22.46 27.83
CA THR A 456 -15.06 -22.31 28.11
C THR A 456 -15.81 -23.61 27.82
N ASP A 457 -17.11 -23.65 28.11
CA ASP A 457 -17.95 -24.83 27.84
C ASP A 457 -18.30 -25.01 26.35
N GLN A 458 -18.04 -23.98 25.53
CA GLN A 458 -18.41 -23.96 24.11
C GLN A 458 -17.35 -23.30 23.24
N LEU A 459 -17.03 -23.95 22.12
CA LEU A 459 -16.15 -23.42 21.09
C LEU A 459 -16.93 -23.24 19.80
N PHE A 460 -16.84 -22.05 19.21
CA PHE A 460 -17.31 -21.82 17.85
C PHE A 460 -16.15 -21.95 16.87
N VAL A 461 -16.31 -22.79 15.85
CA VAL A 461 -15.32 -22.95 14.78
C VAL A 461 -15.94 -22.46 13.48
N VAL A 462 -15.38 -21.39 12.92
CA VAL A 462 -15.70 -20.96 11.56
C VAL A 462 -14.79 -21.72 10.61
N CYS A 463 -15.35 -22.24 9.52
CA CYS A 463 -14.60 -23.02 8.56
C CYS A 463 -14.82 -22.51 7.14
N GLU A 464 -13.75 -21.98 6.55
CA GLU A 464 -13.74 -21.45 5.19
C GLU A 464 -13.25 -22.49 4.17
N GLU A 465 -12.75 -23.64 4.64
CA GLU A 465 -12.30 -24.75 3.80
C GLU A 465 -13.41 -25.75 3.48
N VAL A 466 -13.27 -26.42 2.33
CA VAL A 466 -14.21 -27.45 1.88
C VAL A 466 -14.15 -28.66 2.80
N ASP A 467 -12.93 -29.16 3.04
CA ASP A 467 -12.64 -30.30 3.91
C ASP A 467 -12.37 -29.80 5.32
N CYS A 468 -13.40 -29.85 6.15
CA CYS A 468 -13.36 -29.31 7.51
C CYS A 468 -13.46 -30.41 8.55
N ASN A 469 -12.47 -30.49 9.45
CA ASN A 469 -12.54 -31.35 10.62
C ASN A 469 -12.37 -30.52 11.90
N PRO A 470 -13.46 -29.94 12.44
CA PRO A 470 -13.39 -28.98 13.53
C PRO A 470 -13.08 -29.60 14.90
N THR A 471 -13.17 -30.93 15.05
CA THR A 471 -12.94 -31.61 16.35
C THR A 471 -11.50 -32.09 16.54
N THR A 472 -10.73 -32.23 15.46
CA THR A 472 -9.33 -32.70 15.54
C THR A 472 -8.37 -31.82 14.77
N HIS A 473 -8.74 -30.56 14.50
CA HIS A 473 -7.88 -29.64 13.76
C HIS A 473 -6.67 -29.22 14.60
N PRO A 474 -5.45 -29.19 14.04
CA PRO A 474 -4.23 -28.88 14.79
C PRO A 474 -4.08 -27.39 15.16
N GLN A 475 -4.99 -26.53 14.70
CA GLN A 475 -4.98 -25.12 15.01
C GLN A 475 -5.11 -24.89 16.52
N ALA A 476 -4.32 -23.96 17.06
CA ALA A 476 -4.17 -23.74 18.50
C ALA A 476 -5.49 -23.53 19.23
N GLU A 477 -6.41 -22.72 18.69
CA GLU A 477 -7.70 -22.44 19.34
C GLU A 477 -8.60 -23.68 19.44
N ILE A 478 -8.42 -24.65 18.54
CA ILE A 478 -9.21 -25.88 18.48
C ILE A 478 -8.51 -26.98 19.29
N ALA A 479 -7.22 -27.18 19.05
CA ALA A 479 -6.41 -28.16 19.74
C ALA A 479 -6.35 -27.90 21.26
N ASN A 480 -6.22 -26.64 21.67
CA ASN A 480 -6.16 -26.28 23.09
C ASN A 480 -7.53 -26.36 23.77
N PHE A 481 -8.64 -26.28 23.03
CA PHE A 481 -9.97 -26.50 23.61
C PHE A 481 -10.14 -27.95 24.10
N GLY A 482 -9.40 -28.89 23.51
CA GLY A 482 -9.38 -30.28 23.93
C GLY A 482 -10.42 -31.16 23.23
N TRP A 483 -10.67 -32.33 23.83
CA TRP A 483 -11.54 -33.35 23.26
C TRP A 483 -12.97 -32.83 23.18
N SER A 484 -13.48 -32.69 21.96
CA SER A 484 -14.77 -32.06 21.70
C SER A 484 -15.61 -32.85 20.70
N ILE A 485 -16.91 -32.63 20.76
CA ILE A 485 -17.89 -33.16 19.80
C ILE A 485 -18.71 -32.02 19.20
N ILE A 486 -19.20 -32.22 17.98
CA ILE A 486 -20.07 -31.27 17.30
C ILE A 486 -21.45 -31.29 17.98
N ASP A 487 -21.83 -30.17 18.60
CA ASP A 487 -23.16 -29.96 19.18
C ASP A 487 -24.14 -29.48 18.11
N LYS A 488 -23.73 -28.49 17.30
CA LYS A 488 -24.52 -27.95 16.18
C LYS A 488 -23.64 -27.53 15.01
N GLN A 489 -24.23 -27.49 13.82
CA GLN A 489 -23.59 -27.02 12.59
C GLN A 489 -24.55 -26.15 11.78
N TRP A 490 -24.02 -25.12 11.14
CA TRP A 490 -24.71 -24.28 10.15
C TRP A 490 -23.88 -24.18 8.88
N ASN A 491 -24.55 -24.16 7.73
CA ASN A 491 -23.94 -23.96 6.43
C ASN A 491 -24.46 -22.66 5.84
N PHE A 492 -23.57 -21.85 5.27
CA PHE A 492 -23.92 -20.60 4.59
C PHE A 492 -23.85 -20.78 3.07
N ASP A 493 -24.66 -20.03 2.33
CA ASP A 493 -24.82 -20.17 0.88
C ASP A 493 -23.52 -19.92 0.09
N TRP A 494 -22.55 -19.22 0.67
CA TRP A 494 -21.24 -18.95 0.08
C TRP A 494 -20.17 -20.00 0.44
N GLY A 495 -20.54 -21.09 1.11
CA GLY A 495 -19.69 -22.25 1.35
C GLY A 495 -19.00 -22.30 2.72
N THR A 496 -19.02 -21.22 3.51
CA THR A 496 -18.52 -21.24 4.89
C THR A 496 -19.42 -22.09 5.77
N LYS A 497 -18.83 -22.82 6.72
CA LYS A 497 -19.53 -23.57 7.75
C LYS A 497 -19.23 -23.00 9.12
N LEU A 498 -20.22 -23.03 10.02
CA LEU A 498 -20.04 -22.70 11.43
C LEU A 498 -20.36 -23.93 12.26
N TYR A 499 -19.49 -24.25 13.20
CA TYR A 499 -19.66 -25.35 14.14
C TYR A 499 -19.72 -24.81 15.55
N LYS A 500 -20.62 -25.36 16.36
CA LYS A 500 -20.60 -25.23 17.82
C LYS A 500 -20.14 -26.56 18.39
N LEU A 501 -19.06 -26.52 19.15
CA LEU A 501 -18.46 -27.68 19.80
C LEU A 501 -18.66 -27.58 21.31
N LYS A 502 -18.78 -28.74 21.95
CA LYS A 502 -18.79 -28.90 23.41
C LYS A 502 -17.79 -29.98 23.82
N HIS A 503 -17.38 -29.96 25.09
CA HIS A 503 -16.48 -30.99 25.64
C HIS A 503 -17.09 -32.38 25.52
N TYR A 504 -16.24 -33.36 25.24
CA TYR A 504 -16.63 -34.77 25.30
C TYR A 504 -16.68 -35.22 26.76
N GLU A 505 -17.87 -35.50 27.27
CA GLU A 505 -18.05 -36.13 28.57
C GLU A 505 -18.04 -37.65 28.41
N LYS A 506 -17.07 -38.30 29.05
CA LYS A 506 -17.00 -39.76 29.11
C LYS A 506 -17.96 -40.21 30.21
N ASN A 507 -19.16 -40.63 29.82
CA ASN A 507 -20.11 -41.29 30.74
C ASN A 507 -19.49 -42.52 31.40
#